data_AF-A9D3N6-F1
#
_entry.id   AF-A9D3N6-F1
#
_cell.length_a   1.000
_cell.length_b   1.000
_cell.length_c   1.000
_cell.angle_alpha   90.00
_cell.angle_beta   90.00
_cell.angle_gamma   90.00
#
_symmetry.space_group_name_H-M   'P 1'
#
loop_
_entity.id
_entity.type
_entity.pdbx_description
1 polymer ?
#
loop_
_entity_poly.entity_id
_entity_poly.type
_entity_poly.pdbx_seq_one_letter_code
_entity_poly.pdbx_strand_id
1 'polypeptide(L)'
;MWTREVPGTSVKELKLEAIIDAPIEQVWRTLTQVEHYTKFLPYMVEIKVVKQEGADRAYVYHRVNPPLVSQRDYTLLVVNEVDTEKGQYYRYWTQRNQFGPKPIKGIVRLVVCDGSWSLTAREDGRTQATYWLYTDPAGSIPAWLANTVNTSGLYDILWAIEARAQDLSWQ
;
A
#
# COMPACT_ATOMS: atom_id res chain seq x y z
N MET A 1 12.97 -9.91 -0.80
CA MET A 1 12.67 -8.77 0.11
C MET A 1 13.96 -8.31 0.75
N TRP A 2 14.16 -7.01 0.84
CA TRP A 2 15.29 -6.35 1.51
C TRP A 2 14.76 -5.34 2.51
N THR A 3 15.52 -5.13 3.59
CA THR A 3 15.19 -4.15 4.63
C THR A 3 16.41 -3.29 4.92
N ARG A 4 16.21 -1.98 5.16
CA ARG A 4 17.28 -1.06 5.57
C ARG A 4 16.90 -0.26 6.80
N GLU A 5 17.85 -0.15 7.71
CA GLU A 5 17.76 0.79 8.83
C GLU A 5 18.06 2.20 8.33
N VAL A 6 17.25 3.16 8.76
CA VAL A 6 17.46 4.57 8.43
C VAL A 6 18.19 5.23 9.61
N PRO A 7 19.45 5.69 9.42
CA PRO A 7 20.23 6.29 10.50
C PRO A 7 19.47 7.42 11.21
N GLY A 8 19.45 7.37 12.54
CA GLY A 8 18.76 8.38 13.36
C GLY A 8 17.25 8.15 13.54
N THR A 9 16.69 7.03 13.06
CA THR A 9 15.27 6.69 13.27
C THR A 9 15.10 5.24 13.76
N SER A 10 13.97 4.94 14.39
CA SER A 10 13.53 3.57 14.68
C SER A 10 12.80 2.90 13.50
N VAL A 11 12.68 3.60 12.37
CA VAL A 11 11.88 3.21 11.23
C VAL A 11 12.74 2.43 10.24
N LYS A 12 12.18 1.36 9.67
CA LYS A 12 12.85 0.56 8.64
C LYS A 12 12.22 0.83 7.29
N GLU A 13 13.07 0.90 6.26
CA GLU A 13 12.64 0.81 4.89
C GLU A 13 12.54 -0.66 4.48
N LEU A 14 11.53 -0.95 3.67
CA LEU A 14 11.25 -2.26 3.14
C LEU A 14 11.19 -2.13 1.62
N LYS A 15 11.90 -3.00 0.91
CA LYS A 15 11.80 -3.15 -0.53
C LYS A 15 11.49 -4.60 -0.85
N LEU A 16 10.48 -4.82 -1.68
CA LEU A 16 10.14 -6.12 -2.18
C LEU A 16 10.07 -6.06 -3.70
N GLU A 17 10.64 -7.08 -4.33
CA GLU A 17 10.59 -7.29 -5.77
C GLU A 17 9.88 -8.61 -6.02
N ALA A 18 8.90 -8.61 -6.92
CA ALA A 18 8.10 -9.77 -7.27
C ALA A 18 7.73 -9.76 -8.76
N ILE A 19 7.37 -10.93 -9.28
CA ILE A 19 6.66 -11.06 -10.55
C ILE A 19 5.22 -11.39 -10.18
N ILE A 20 4.28 -10.55 -10.61
CA ILE A 20 2.85 -10.76 -10.45
C ILE A 20 2.34 -11.43 -11.73
N ASP A 21 1.67 -12.57 -11.57
CA ASP A 21 1.14 -13.38 -12.67
C ASP A 21 -0.17 -12.80 -13.25
N ALA A 22 -0.11 -11.54 -13.69
CA ALA A 22 -1.19 -10.83 -14.36
C ALA A 22 -0.64 -9.72 -15.28
N PRO A 23 -1.35 -9.36 -16.36
CA PRO A 23 -1.03 -8.19 -17.20
C PRO A 23 -1.01 -6.89 -16.41
N ILE A 24 -0.13 -5.96 -16.80
CA ILE A 24 0.10 -4.72 -16.04
C ILE A 24 -1.15 -3.87 -15.90
N GLU A 25 -2.05 -3.89 -16.89
CA GLU A 25 -3.32 -3.15 -16.87
C GLU A 25 -4.25 -3.67 -15.76
N GLN A 26 -4.25 -4.99 -15.52
CA GLN A 26 -5.07 -5.62 -14.48
C GLN A 26 -4.48 -5.33 -13.09
N VAL A 27 -3.16 -5.42 -12.95
CA VAL A 27 -2.45 -5.04 -11.72
C VAL A 27 -2.68 -3.56 -11.41
N TRP A 28 -2.56 -2.70 -12.42
CA TRP A 28 -2.74 -1.26 -12.28
C TRP A 28 -4.18 -0.89 -11.91
N ARG A 29 -5.18 -1.53 -12.54
CA ARG A 29 -6.60 -1.36 -12.17
C ARG A 29 -6.83 -1.77 -10.72
N THR A 30 -6.27 -2.91 -10.30
CA THR A 30 -6.35 -3.41 -8.92
C THR A 30 -5.80 -2.40 -7.93
N LEU A 31 -4.65 -1.81 -8.22
CA LEU A 31 -4.06 -0.80 -7.34
C LEU A 31 -4.89 0.49 -7.34
N THR A 32 -5.26 1.02 -8.50
CA THR A 32 -5.87 2.36 -8.59
C THR A 32 -7.31 2.42 -8.08
N GLN A 33 -8.06 1.32 -8.11
CA GLN A 33 -9.43 1.25 -7.58
C GLN A 33 -9.46 0.98 -6.07
N VAL A 34 -8.95 1.95 -5.30
CA VAL A 34 -8.80 1.88 -3.85
C VAL A 34 -10.08 1.54 -3.10
N GLU A 35 -11.24 1.95 -3.61
CA GLU A 35 -12.55 1.75 -2.97
C GLU A 35 -12.88 0.26 -2.76
N HIS A 36 -12.30 -0.62 -3.58
CA HIS A 36 -12.49 -2.07 -3.48
C HIS A 36 -11.53 -2.75 -2.50
N TYR A 37 -10.55 -2.04 -1.92
CA TYR A 37 -9.53 -2.64 -1.05
C TYR A 37 -10.14 -3.40 0.14
N THR A 38 -11.24 -2.91 0.71
CA THR A 38 -11.96 -3.58 1.82
C THR A 38 -12.50 -4.97 1.46
N LYS A 39 -12.55 -5.33 0.17
CA LYS A 39 -13.07 -6.61 -0.30
C LYS A 39 -12.02 -7.71 -0.35
N PHE A 40 -10.73 -7.35 -0.45
CA PHE A 40 -9.68 -8.33 -0.73
C PHE A 40 -8.37 -8.10 0.02
N LEU A 41 -8.05 -6.86 0.44
CA LEU A 41 -6.84 -6.62 1.20
C LEU A 41 -7.01 -7.06 2.66
N PRO A 42 -6.00 -7.72 3.24
CA PRO A 42 -6.07 -8.18 4.62
C PRO A 42 -6.19 -7.00 5.57
N TYR A 43 -7.05 -7.16 6.59
CA TYR A 43 -7.23 -6.21 7.69
C TYR A 43 -7.74 -4.81 7.31
N MET A 44 -8.06 -4.55 6.03
CA MET A 44 -8.61 -3.27 5.59
C MET A 44 -10.08 -3.15 6.00
N VAL A 45 -10.37 -2.27 6.96
CA VAL A 45 -11.73 -2.08 7.50
C VAL A 45 -12.46 -0.94 6.80
N GLU A 46 -11.74 0.10 6.41
CA GLU A 46 -12.33 1.24 5.74
C GLU A 46 -11.32 1.87 4.79
N ILE A 47 -11.82 2.32 3.65
CA ILE A 47 -11.09 3.15 2.71
C ILE A 47 -12.03 4.22 2.18
N LYS A 48 -11.52 5.46 2.06
CA LYS A 48 -12.32 6.58 1.57
C LYS A 48 -11.44 7.56 0.82
N VAL A 49 -11.80 7.85 -0.43
CA VAL A 49 -11.25 9.00 -1.14
C VAL A 49 -11.81 10.27 -0.49
N VAL A 50 -10.97 11.00 0.25
CA VAL A 50 -11.42 12.20 0.98
C VAL A 50 -11.42 13.44 0.10
N LYS A 51 -10.53 13.48 -0.90
CA LYS A 51 -10.42 14.57 -1.87
C LYS A 51 -9.70 14.07 -3.12
N GLN A 52 -10.25 14.38 -4.28
CA GLN A 52 -9.58 14.21 -5.57
C GLN A 52 -8.84 15.51 -5.95
N GLU A 53 -7.62 15.41 -6.45
CA GLU A 53 -6.82 16.51 -6.98
C GLU A 53 -6.36 16.20 -8.41
N GLY A 54 -7.14 16.60 -9.41
CA GLY A 54 -6.85 16.24 -10.79
C GLY A 54 -7.12 14.77 -11.09
N ALA A 55 -6.55 14.27 -12.18
CA ALA A 55 -6.82 12.91 -12.67
C ALA A 55 -5.98 11.83 -11.97
N ASP A 56 -4.83 12.22 -11.42
CA ASP A 56 -3.73 11.34 -11.03
C ASP A 56 -3.40 11.41 -9.54
N ARG A 57 -4.02 12.34 -8.80
CA ARG A 57 -3.73 12.55 -7.38
C ARG A 57 -4.99 12.54 -6.53
N ALA A 58 -4.92 11.88 -5.38
CA ALA A 58 -6.03 11.81 -4.45
C ALA A 58 -5.53 11.70 -3.01
N TYR A 59 -6.28 12.29 -2.08
CA TYR A 59 -6.15 12.00 -0.67
C TYR A 59 -7.05 10.82 -0.33
N VAL A 60 -6.47 9.79 0.28
CA VAL A 60 -7.17 8.55 0.60
C VAL A 60 -6.98 8.23 2.08
N TYR A 61 -8.09 8.18 2.81
CA TYR A 61 -8.15 7.71 4.19
C TYR A 61 -8.21 6.19 4.24
N HIS A 62 -7.44 5.60 5.14
CA HIS A 62 -7.37 4.17 5.39
C HIS A 62 -7.59 3.89 6.87
N ARG A 63 -8.31 2.81 7.16
CA ARG A 63 -8.40 2.24 8.51
C ARG A 63 -8.16 0.74 8.44
N VAL A 64 -7.20 0.28 9.23
CA VAL A 64 -6.78 -1.12 9.29
C VAL A 64 -6.95 -1.68 10.70
N ASN A 65 -7.31 -2.96 10.80
CA ASN A 65 -7.49 -3.69 12.04
C ASN A 65 -6.68 -4.99 12.03
N PRO A 66 -5.34 -4.91 12.17
CA PRO A 66 -4.50 -6.09 12.22
C PRO A 66 -4.71 -6.86 13.54
N PRO A 67 -4.45 -8.17 13.55
CA PRO A 67 -4.60 -8.99 14.74
C PRO A 67 -3.56 -8.60 15.80
N LEU A 68 -3.92 -8.79 17.07
CA LEU A 68 -3.03 -8.62 18.24
C LEU A 68 -2.56 -7.18 18.53
N VAL A 69 -2.99 -6.19 17.75
CA VAL A 69 -2.63 -4.78 17.92
C VAL A 69 -3.82 -3.86 17.71
N SER A 70 -3.77 -2.66 18.31
CA SER A 70 -4.84 -1.66 18.15
C SER A 70 -5.09 -1.30 16.69
N GLN A 71 -6.32 -0.90 16.35
CA GLN A 71 -6.63 -0.35 15.03
C GLN A 71 -5.75 0.85 14.70
N ARG A 72 -5.44 1.01 13.42
CA ARG A 72 -4.70 2.14 12.89
C ARG A 72 -5.48 2.87 11.83
N ASP A 73 -5.32 4.17 11.78
CA ASP A 73 -5.80 4.96 10.66
C ASP A 73 -4.75 5.95 10.17
N TYR A 74 -4.87 6.35 8.91
CA TYR A 74 -3.99 7.30 8.26
C TYR A 74 -4.60 7.83 6.97
N THR A 75 -4.17 9.02 6.56
CA THR A 75 -4.51 9.60 5.26
C THR A 75 -3.25 9.75 4.45
N LEU A 76 -3.30 9.34 3.20
CA LEU A 76 -2.19 9.42 2.25
C LEU A 76 -2.57 10.36 1.12
N LEU A 77 -1.63 11.19 0.66
CA LEU A 77 -1.67 11.70 -0.70
C LEU A 77 -1.09 10.61 -1.59
N VAL A 78 -1.89 10.11 -2.52
CA VAL A 78 -1.52 9.11 -3.52
C VAL A 78 -1.34 9.83 -4.85
N VAL A 79 -0.27 9.51 -5.57
CA VAL A 79 0.03 10.04 -6.91
C VAL A 79 0.33 8.89 -7.85
N ASN A 80 -0.18 8.97 -9.06
CA ASN A 80 -0.04 7.98 -10.11
C ASN A 80 0.65 8.60 -11.32
N GLU A 81 1.65 7.92 -11.87
CA GLU A 81 2.41 8.32 -13.05
C GLU A 81 2.46 7.12 -14.00
N VAL A 82 2.03 7.31 -15.25
CA VAL A 82 1.92 6.21 -16.23
C VAL A 82 2.57 6.63 -17.54
N ASP A 83 3.48 5.78 -18.02
CA ASP A 83 4.05 5.82 -19.37
C ASP A 83 3.64 4.52 -20.08
N THR A 84 2.53 4.57 -20.81
CA THR A 84 2.00 3.41 -21.54
C THR A 84 2.89 2.99 -22.71
N GLU A 85 3.64 3.92 -23.30
CA GLU A 85 4.55 3.61 -24.42
C GLU A 85 5.72 2.75 -23.96
N LYS A 86 6.23 3.02 -22.75
CA LYS A 86 7.30 2.22 -22.13
C LYS A 86 6.79 1.06 -21.27
N GLY A 87 5.48 0.93 -21.09
CA GLY A 87 4.89 -0.07 -20.18
C GLY A 87 5.33 0.13 -18.72
N GLN A 88 5.54 1.38 -18.30
CA GLN A 88 6.00 1.74 -16.96
C GLN A 88 4.89 2.44 -16.19
N TYR A 89 4.55 1.90 -15.03
CA TYR A 89 3.51 2.44 -14.17
C TYR A 89 4.11 2.65 -12.78
N TYR A 90 4.00 3.86 -12.28
CA TYR A 90 4.52 4.26 -10.98
C TYR A 90 3.42 4.85 -10.13
N ARG A 91 3.33 4.40 -8.89
CA ARG A 91 2.41 4.96 -7.91
C ARG A 91 3.16 5.16 -6.62
N TYR A 92 3.05 6.32 -6.04
CA TYR A 92 3.67 6.62 -4.75
C TYR A 92 2.69 7.33 -3.84
N TRP A 93 3.00 7.28 -2.56
CA TRP A 93 2.22 7.96 -1.55
C TRP A 93 3.10 8.54 -0.46
N THR A 94 2.55 9.56 0.17
CA THR A 94 3.11 10.14 1.38
C THR A 94 2.01 10.44 2.38
N GLN A 95 2.33 10.31 3.65
CA GLN A 95 1.39 10.62 4.73
C GLN A 95 0.93 12.08 4.66
N ARG A 96 -0.38 12.31 4.81
CA ARG A 96 -1.05 13.62 4.79
C ARG A 96 -2.27 13.65 5.71
N ASN A 97 -2.11 13.30 6.99
CA ASN A 97 -3.21 13.21 7.97
C ASN A 97 -4.00 14.50 8.16
N GLN A 98 -3.40 15.67 7.90
CA GLN A 98 -4.06 16.97 8.01
C GLN A 98 -5.19 17.17 6.99
N PHE A 99 -5.26 16.35 5.93
CA PHE A 99 -6.34 16.34 4.95
C PHE A 99 -7.39 15.27 5.23
N GLY A 100 -7.18 14.45 6.27
CA GLY A 100 -8.07 13.38 6.69
C GLY A 100 -9.07 13.78 7.77
N PRO A 101 -9.89 12.82 8.23
CA PRO A 101 -10.74 13.04 9.41
C PRO A 101 -9.90 13.27 10.68
N LYS A 102 -10.54 13.89 11.67
CA LYS A 102 -9.95 14.06 13.02
C LYS A 102 -9.60 12.69 13.63
N PRO A 103 -8.56 12.61 14.50
CA PRO A 103 -8.23 11.37 15.21
C PRO A 103 -9.43 10.77 15.94
N ILE A 104 -9.57 9.45 15.85
CA ILE A 104 -10.67 8.71 16.47
C ILE A 104 -10.15 8.14 17.80
N LYS A 105 -10.89 8.35 18.89
CA LYS A 105 -10.52 7.84 20.22
C LYS A 105 -10.38 6.30 20.16
N GLY A 106 -9.25 5.78 20.65
CA GLY A 106 -8.95 4.35 20.65
C GLY A 106 -8.34 3.81 19.36
N ILE A 107 -8.13 4.65 18.34
CA ILE A 107 -7.45 4.29 17.09
C ILE A 107 -6.08 4.98 17.05
N VAL A 108 -5.04 4.24 16.70
CA VAL A 108 -3.66 4.73 16.58
C VAL A 108 -3.49 5.41 15.22
N ARG A 109 -3.23 6.71 15.22
CA ARG A 109 -2.99 7.49 14.00
C ARG A 109 -1.54 7.32 13.53
N LEU A 110 -1.31 6.67 12.39
CA LEU A 110 0.06 6.55 11.84
C LEU A 110 0.54 7.90 11.30
N VAL A 111 1.76 8.29 11.67
CA VAL A 111 2.38 9.57 11.28
C VAL A 111 3.50 9.42 10.25
N VAL A 112 4.04 8.21 10.06
CA VAL A 112 5.03 7.89 9.04
C VAL A 112 4.49 6.75 8.17
N CYS A 113 4.19 7.05 6.91
CA CYS A 113 3.74 6.08 5.92
C CYS A 113 3.97 6.66 4.52
N ASP A 114 5.15 6.39 3.99
CA ASP A 114 5.53 6.71 2.62
C ASP A 114 5.81 5.39 1.89
N GLY A 115 5.57 5.36 0.58
CA GLY A 115 5.78 4.12 -0.17
C GLY A 115 5.53 4.29 -1.66
N SER A 116 5.83 3.23 -2.41
CA SER A 116 5.58 3.19 -3.84
C SER A 116 5.42 1.79 -4.41
N TRP A 117 4.74 1.73 -5.55
CA TRP A 117 4.72 0.64 -6.52
C TRP A 117 5.39 1.13 -7.80
N SER A 118 6.42 0.42 -8.25
CA SER A 118 6.97 0.56 -9.60
C SER A 118 6.72 -0.74 -10.36
N LEU A 119 5.99 -0.63 -11.46
CA LEU A 119 5.56 -1.76 -12.28
C LEU A 119 6.15 -1.64 -13.68
N THR A 120 6.56 -2.76 -14.24
CA THR A 120 7.05 -2.86 -15.62
C THR A 120 6.43 -4.09 -16.27
N ALA A 121 5.84 -3.89 -17.46
CA ALA A 121 5.31 -4.98 -18.25
C ALA A 121 6.45 -5.90 -18.70
N ARG A 122 6.23 -7.21 -18.65
CA ARG A 122 7.17 -8.23 -19.15
C ARG A 122 6.70 -8.76 -20.50
N GLU A 123 7.63 -9.23 -21.30
CA GLU A 123 7.34 -9.87 -22.60
C GLU A 123 6.47 -11.12 -22.48
N ASP A 124 6.52 -11.81 -21.33
CA ASP A 124 5.72 -13.00 -21.04
C ASP A 124 4.28 -12.69 -20.56
N GLY A 125 3.85 -11.43 -20.62
CA GLY A 125 2.52 -10.99 -20.23
C GLY A 125 2.32 -10.80 -18.72
N ARG A 126 3.35 -11.04 -17.90
CA ARG A 126 3.33 -10.80 -16.45
C ARG A 126 3.82 -9.40 -16.10
N THR A 127 3.71 -9.04 -14.83
CA THR A 127 4.15 -7.73 -14.34
C THR A 127 5.33 -7.89 -13.39
N GLN A 128 6.44 -7.21 -13.66
CA GLN A 128 7.50 -7.04 -12.67
C GLN A 128 7.11 -5.89 -11.74
N ALA A 129 7.07 -6.15 -10.43
CA ALA A 129 6.66 -5.20 -9.42
C ALA A 129 7.76 -4.97 -8.38
N THR A 130 8.04 -3.70 -8.10
CA THR A 130 8.82 -3.27 -6.94
C THR A 130 7.91 -2.52 -5.99
N TYR A 131 7.75 -3.04 -4.78
CA TYR A 131 7.06 -2.39 -3.67
C TYR A 131 8.08 -1.81 -2.70
N TRP A 132 8.00 -0.51 -2.43
CA TRP A 132 8.80 0.16 -1.41
C TRP A 132 7.89 0.73 -0.33
N LEU A 133 8.30 0.58 0.93
CA LEU A 133 7.53 1.07 2.08
C LEU A 133 8.48 1.59 3.16
N TYR A 134 8.20 2.80 3.61
CA TYR A 134 8.80 3.44 4.77
C TYR A 134 7.68 3.81 5.74
N THR A 135 7.48 2.99 6.75
CA THR A 135 6.41 3.19 7.73
C THR A 135 6.90 2.86 9.12
N ASP A 136 6.46 3.65 10.10
CA ASP A 136 6.68 3.38 11.51
C ASP A 136 5.51 2.56 12.06
N PRO A 137 5.61 1.22 12.16
CA PRO A 137 4.57 0.42 12.78
C PRO A 137 4.49 0.64 14.30
N ALA A 138 5.55 1.20 14.90
CA ALA A 138 5.96 0.92 16.28
C ALA A 138 5.68 2.03 17.29
N GLY A 139 4.96 3.10 16.93
CA GLY A 139 4.57 4.11 17.93
C GLY A 139 3.86 3.55 19.18
N SER A 140 3.31 2.32 19.11
CA SER A 140 2.69 1.61 20.24
C SER A 140 2.78 0.07 20.18
N ILE A 141 3.59 -0.52 19.29
CA ILE A 141 3.71 -1.99 19.15
C ILE A 141 5.04 -2.46 19.75
N PRO A 142 5.06 -3.50 20.60
CA PRO A 142 6.29 -4.15 21.02
C PRO A 142 7.13 -4.63 19.83
N ALA A 143 8.44 -4.40 19.85
CA ALA A 143 9.36 -4.69 18.73
C ALA A 143 9.29 -6.15 18.23
N TRP A 144 9.01 -7.12 19.11
CA TRP A 144 8.86 -8.53 18.73
C TRP A 144 7.64 -8.77 17.83
N LEU A 145 6.53 -8.06 18.05
CA LEU A 145 5.31 -8.18 17.26
C LEU A 145 5.43 -7.40 15.94
N ALA A 146 6.17 -6.29 15.93
CA ALA A 146 6.54 -5.60 14.70
C ALA A 146 7.41 -6.48 13.77
N ASN A 147 8.28 -7.32 14.34
CA ASN A 147 9.18 -8.18 13.57
C ASN A 147 8.48 -9.40 12.93
N THR A 148 7.46 -9.99 13.58
CA THR A 148 6.71 -11.13 13.02
C THR A 148 5.66 -10.70 11.98
N VAL A 149 5.05 -9.52 12.18
CA VAL A 149 3.97 -9.02 11.32
C VAL A 149 4.49 -8.37 10.02
N ASN A 150 5.72 -7.84 10.01
CA ASN A 150 6.20 -7.05 8.87
C ASN A 150 6.56 -7.85 7.61
N THR A 151 6.91 -9.13 7.71
CA THR A 151 7.31 -9.91 6.53
C THR A 151 6.14 -10.68 5.91
N SER A 152 5.39 -11.43 6.72
CA SER A 152 4.25 -12.20 6.22
C SER A 152 3.14 -11.29 5.68
N GLY A 153 2.82 -10.20 6.39
CA GLY A 153 1.75 -9.29 5.96
C GLY A 153 2.01 -8.59 4.63
N LEU A 154 3.28 -8.38 4.25
CA LEU A 154 3.63 -7.82 2.94
C LEU A 154 3.47 -8.84 1.81
N TYR A 155 3.79 -10.11 2.05
CA TYR A 155 3.51 -11.18 1.10
C TYR A 155 2.00 -11.38 0.93
N ASP A 156 1.23 -11.30 2.01
CA ASP A 156 -0.24 -11.38 1.97
C ASP A 156 -0.84 -10.28 1.08
N ILE A 157 -0.30 -9.05 1.14
CA ILE A 157 -0.75 -7.95 0.26
C ILE A 157 -0.47 -8.27 -1.21
N LEU A 158 0.73 -8.77 -1.54
CA LEU A 158 1.05 -9.13 -2.94
C LEU A 158 0.16 -10.23 -3.46
N TRP A 159 -0.02 -11.30 -2.68
CA TRP A 159 -0.88 -12.42 -3.07
C TRP A 159 -2.33 -11.97 -3.23
N ALA A 160 -2.82 -11.11 -2.35
CA ALA A 160 -4.15 -10.53 -2.48
C ALA A 160 -4.28 -9.66 -3.75
N ILE A 161 -3.25 -8.88 -4.09
CA ILE A 161 -3.21 -8.08 -5.33
C ILE A 161 -3.17 -8.98 -6.57
N GLU A 162 -2.32 -10.02 -6.57
CA GLU A 162 -2.23 -10.98 -7.68
C GLU A 162 -3.54 -11.71 -7.90
N ALA A 163 -4.10 -12.32 -6.84
CA ALA A 163 -5.37 -13.03 -6.92
C ALA A 163 -6.51 -12.10 -7.39
N ARG A 164 -6.52 -10.85 -6.91
CA ARG A 164 -7.48 -9.84 -7.36
C ARG A 164 -7.26 -9.45 -8.81
N ALA A 165 -6.02 -9.27 -9.26
CA ALA A 165 -5.73 -8.93 -10.65
C ALA A 165 -6.14 -10.05 -11.62
N GLN A 166 -6.00 -11.31 -11.22
CA GLN A 166 -6.40 -12.47 -12.03
C GLN A 166 -7.93 -12.70 -12.07
N ASP A 167 -8.66 -12.28 -11.04
CA ASP A 167 -10.12 -12.35 -11.02
C ASP A 167 -10.72 -11.27 -11.93
N LEU A 168 -11.24 -11.67 -13.09
CA LEU A 168 -11.89 -10.73 -14.02
C LEU A 168 -13.34 -10.40 -13.64
N SER A 169 -13.94 -11.10 -12.67
CA SER A 169 -15.38 -10.95 -12.37
C SER A 169 -15.74 -9.63 -11.69
N TRP A 170 -14.76 -8.92 -11.14
CA TRP A 170 -14.95 -7.61 -10.50
C TRP A 170 -14.43 -6.45 -11.36
N GLN A 171 -13.78 -6.74 -12.48
CA GLN A 171 -13.16 -5.74 -13.35
C GLN A 171 -14.18 -5.15 -14.33
#